data_AF-A0A955BXZ2-F1
#
_entry.id   AF-A0A955BXZ2-F1
#
_cell.length_a   1.000
_cell.length_b   1.000
_cell.length_c   1.000
_cell.angle_alpha   90.00
_cell.angle_beta   90.00
_cell.angle_gamma   90.00
#
_symmetry.space_group_name_H-M   'P 1'
#
loop_
_entity.id
_entity.type
_entity.pdbx_description
1 polymer ?
#
loop_
_entity_poly.entity_id
_entity_poly.type
_entity_poly.pdbx_seq_one_letter_code
_entity_poly.pdbx_strand_id
1 'polypeptide(L)'
;MSRLANCRRRAFILPVTLVVIGLLIVTLGGFLFFVRAEMQGGYAANDMQQAKLAAESGYQELIALLRWKRDDPSVWWHRPDLFHHGLVWAESYDRQSDPVRELGSRLDMFQSGDPIVRAWRYSIVAAAYDMATSTDQRFIRFGPTPESAKLNINVASDEQIAALITPILTDLQIDNVEQIIDAILDWRDDDDEARANGAETEYYSTLEPPYAVKNGPFDTVEELLLVKNVTAAILYGEDVNRNGILDQNEDDGDASFPFYDNADGILNPGIAPFLTVWSGEPEVATDNQRRININGGAAAIQTGMADWQKRKDEDPNRVPNEVPLSQASLAFISALDQQTVQSLRSPADLYAGAGAPPTESESNTPAPGGALAGSPITLEELPFLMDRFTVVPPAQQQGLIPGRININVAPARILRLLPGVNDEIVAAMIATRNDLRENDPQALRTVAWPVTAGVVSVPTFQQFAPLATTKAYQFHVECVGYADHTKISRRFEWIFEMIGPLPQIRYHRELTQLGLAWPLDDDTLQLEMPQ
;
A
#
# COMPACT_ATOMS: atom_id res chain seq x y z
N MET A 1 47.56 2.59 89.88
CA MET A 1 47.74 2.81 88.42
C MET A 1 47.21 1.62 87.60
N SER A 2 45.89 1.38 87.53
CA SER A 2 45.36 0.29 86.67
C SER A 2 43.93 0.49 86.12
N ARG A 3 43.50 1.74 85.87
CA ARG A 3 42.18 2.01 85.24
C ARG A 3 42.20 2.85 83.95
N LEU A 4 43.36 3.31 83.48
CA LEU A 4 43.45 4.19 82.30
C LEU A 4 43.88 3.49 81.00
N ALA A 5 44.27 2.21 81.04
CA ALA A 5 44.73 1.50 79.83
C ALA A 5 43.60 1.02 78.89
N ASN A 6 42.33 1.03 79.32
CA ASN A 6 41.20 0.53 78.51
C ASN A 6 40.42 1.62 77.72
N CYS A 7 40.73 2.91 77.88
CA CYS A 7 39.99 3.97 77.19
C CYS A 7 40.47 4.26 75.76
N ARG A 8 41.71 3.88 75.38
CA ARG A 8 42.25 4.19 74.04
C ARG A 8 41.74 3.30 72.91
N ARG A 9 41.23 2.09 73.21
CA ARG A 9 40.63 1.19 72.19
C ARG A 9 39.17 1.54 71.83
N ARG A 10 38.53 2.49 72.52
CA ARG A 10 37.12 2.84 72.30
C ARG A 10 36.88 4.06 71.40
N ALA A 11 37.91 4.86 71.11
CA ALA A 11 37.78 6.07 70.29
C ALA A 11 37.79 5.82 68.75
N PHE A 12 38.23 4.63 68.31
CA PHE A 12 38.28 4.26 66.87
C PHE A 12 37.01 3.55 66.38
N ILE A 13 36.13 3.12 67.30
CA ILE A 13 34.92 2.37 66.96
C ILE A 13 33.93 3.26 66.21
N LEU A 14 33.73 4.49 66.64
CA LEU A 14 32.73 5.38 66.06
C LEU A 14 33.06 5.80 64.60
N PRO A 15 34.29 6.22 64.26
CA PRO A 15 34.64 6.50 62.86
C PRO A 15 34.54 5.27 61.95
N VAL A 16 34.99 4.10 62.42
CA VAL A 16 34.90 2.85 61.65
C VAL A 16 33.44 2.44 61.44
N THR A 17 32.60 2.52 62.48
CA THR A 17 31.17 2.26 62.38
C THR A 17 30.48 3.22 61.41
N LEU A 18 30.82 4.51 61.42
CA LEU A 18 30.27 5.48 60.47
C LEU A 18 30.68 5.18 59.02
N VAL A 19 31.94 4.77 58.78
CA VAL A 19 32.40 4.35 57.45
C VAL A 19 31.66 3.09 56.99
N VAL A 20 31.51 2.09 57.86
CA VAL A 20 30.76 0.86 57.55
C VAL A 20 29.29 1.19 57.26
N ILE A 21 28.65 2.03 58.06
CA ILE A 21 27.28 2.48 57.81
C ILE A 21 27.19 3.24 56.47
N GLY A 22 28.14 4.13 56.18
CA GLY A 22 28.19 4.86 54.91
C GLY A 22 28.30 3.92 53.71
N LEU A 23 29.20 2.92 53.76
CA LEU A 23 29.34 1.90 52.71
C LEU A 23 28.08 1.05 52.58
N LEU A 24 27.45 0.67 53.69
CA LEU A 24 26.18 -0.08 53.68
C LEU A 24 25.05 0.74 53.06
N ILE A 25 24.96 2.04 53.32
CA ILE A 25 23.96 2.92 52.71
C ILE A 25 24.16 3.02 51.20
N VAL A 26 25.41 3.21 50.74
CA VAL A 26 25.72 3.25 49.29
C VAL A 26 25.38 1.91 48.63
N THR A 27 25.73 0.80 49.27
CA THR A 27 25.44 -0.56 48.76
C THR A 27 23.94 -0.81 48.70
N LEU A 28 23.19 -0.46 49.75
CA LEU A 28 21.73 -0.58 49.78
C LEU A 28 21.07 0.33 48.74
N GLY A 29 21.56 1.55 48.57
CA GLY A 29 21.12 2.48 47.54
C GLY A 29 21.32 1.92 46.13
N GLY A 30 22.50 1.38 45.84
CA GLY A 30 22.81 0.71 44.57
C GLY A 30 21.92 -0.50 44.32
N PHE A 31 21.68 -1.33 45.35
CA PHE A 31 20.77 -2.47 45.25
C PHE A 31 19.32 -2.04 44.98
N LEU A 32 18.82 -1.02 45.68
CA LEU A 32 17.47 -0.49 45.45
C LEU A 32 17.31 0.12 44.05
N PHE A 33 18.33 0.83 43.56
CA PHE A 33 18.33 1.34 42.19
C PHE A 33 18.28 0.19 41.18
N PHE A 34 19.13 -0.83 41.35
CA PHE A 34 19.13 -2.02 40.51
C PHE A 34 17.77 -2.73 40.51
N VAL A 35 17.18 -2.99 41.68
CA VAL A 35 15.86 -3.63 41.78
C VAL A 35 14.77 -2.79 41.12
N ARG A 36 14.80 -1.46 41.28
CA ARG A 36 13.84 -0.57 40.60
C ARG A 36 14.04 -0.60 39.08
N ALA A 37 15.28 -0.53 38.60
CA ALA A 37 15.59 -0.61 37.18
C ALA A 37 15.12 -1.93 36.58
N GLU A 38 15.36 -3.06 37.25
CA GLU A 38 14.93 -4.38 36.83
C GLU A 38 13.40 -4.50 36.79
N MET A 39 12.71 -4.04 37.83
CA MET A 39 11.24 -4.02 37.89
C MET A 39 10.64 -3.13 36.78
N GLN A 40 11.19 -1.94 36.57
CA GLN A 40 10.74 -1.05 35.49
C GLN A 40 11.02 -1.62 34.11
N GLY A 41 12.17 -2.29 33.92
CA GLY A 41 12.48 -3.03 32.71
C GLY A 41 11.47 -4.15 32.44
N GLY A 42 11.08 -4.90 33.49
CA GLY A 42 10.05 -5.93 33.40
C GLY A 42 8.67 -5.39 33.02
N TYR A 43 8.25 -4.26 33.61
CA TYR A 43 7.00 -3.60 33.24
C TYR A 43 7.03 -3.06 31.81
N ALA A 44 8.10 -2.38 31.42
CA ALA A 44 8.27 -1.88 30.06
C ALA A 44 8.27 -3.01 29.03
N ALA A 45 8.94 -4.13 29.31
CA ALA A 45 8.93 -5.30 28.43
C ALA A 45 7.53 -5.92 28.27
N ASN A 46 6.75 -5.97 29.35
CA ASN A 46 5.35 -6.42 29.31
C ASN A 46 4.50 -5.46 28.46
N ASP A 47 4.59 -4.17 28.74
CA ASP A 47 3.85 -3.14 28.01
C ASP A 47 4.24 -3.11 26.52
N MET A 48 5.51 -3.31 26.17
CA MET A 48 5.96 -3.45 24.78
C MET A 48 5.38 -4.70 24.09
N GLN A 49 5.16 -5.77 24.84
CA GLN A 49 4.54 -7.00 24.33
C GLN A 49 3.03 -6.81 24.14
N GLN A 50 2.35 -6.10 25.06
CA GLN A 50 0.95 -5.75 24.93
C GLN A 50 0.70 -4.77 23.76
N ALA A 51 1.55 -3.75 23.60
CA ALA A 51 1.52 -2.85 22.44
C ALA A 51 1.66 -3.63 21.12
N LYS A 52 2.55 -4.63 21.08
CA LYS A 52 2.67 -5.53 19.93
C LYS A 52 1.37 -6.30 19.69
N LEU A 53 0.82 -6.97 20.70
CA LEU A 53 -0.44 -7.71 20.56
C LEU A 53 -1.60 -6.81 20.14
N ALA A 54 -1.60 -5.55 20.56
CA ALA A 54 -2.60 -4.58 20.15
C ALA A 54 -2.50 -4.29 18.65
N ALA A 55 -1.28 -4.03 18.13
CA ALA A 55 -1.04 -3.90 16.70
C ALA A 55 -1.45 -5.17 15.93
N GLU A 56 -1.12 -6.35 16.47
CA GLU A 56 -1.49 -7.62 15.84
C GLU A 56 -3.02 -7.82 15.80
N SER A 57 -3.74 -7.36 16.83
CA SER A 57 -5.20 -7.38 16.84
C SER A 57 -5.79 -6.51 15.73
N GLY A 58 -5.16 -5.38 15.43
CA GLY A 58 -5.56 -4.48 14.35
C GLY A 58 -5.54 -5.15 12.99
N TYR A 59 -4.41 -5.76 12.60
CA TYR A 59 -4.36 -6.44 11.29
C TYR A 59 -5.28 -7.67 11.24
N GLN A 60 -5.54 -8.35 12.36
CA GLN A 60 -6.48 -9.48 12.40
C GLN A 60 -7.92 -9.02 12.13
N GLU A 61 -8.31 -7.86 12.67
CA GLU A 61 -9.60 -7.22 12.38
C GLU A 61 -9.71 -6.83 10.90
N LEU A 62 -8.63 -6.27 10.33
CA LEU A 62 -8.55 -5.99 8.90
C LEU A 62 -8.67 -7.26 8.03
N ILE A 63 -7.95 -8.34 8.36
CA ILE A 63 -8.06 -9.62 7.65
C ILE A 63 -9.50 -10.13 7.66
N ALA A 64 -10.18 -10.03 8.80
CA ALA A 64 -11.57 -10.44 8.91
C ALA A 64 -12.48 -9.61 7.99
N LEU A 65 -12.29 -8.29 7.92
CA LEU A 65 -13.01 -7.40 7.01
C LEU A 65 -12.75 -7.75 5.54
N LEU A 66 -11.48 -7.90 5.16
CA LEU A 66 -11.07 -8.19 3.79
C LEU A 66 -11.60 -9.55 3.31
N ARG A 67 -11.81 -10.54 4.18
CA ARG A 67 -12.42 -11.83 3.77
C ARG A 67 -13.81 -11.68 3.13
N TRP A 68 -14.57 -10.66 3.51
CA TRP A 68 -15.94 -10.46 3.05
C TRP A 68 -16.10 -9.31 2.05
N LYS A 69 -15.25 -8.28 2.17
CA LYS A 69 -15.41 -7.00 1.47
C LYS A 69 -14.13 -6.51 0.78
N ARG A 70 -13.22 -7.43 0.44
CA ARG A 70 -11.97 -7.11 -0.28
C ARG A 70 -12.18 -6.21 -1.50
N ASP A 71 -13.20 -6.52 -2.29
CA ASP A 71 -13.43 -5.87 -3.58
C ASP A 71 -14.24 -4.56 -3.45
N ASP A 72 -14.45 -4.07 -2.23
CA ASP A 72 -15.17 -2.83 -1.91
C ASP A 72 -14.27 -1.84 -1.15
N PRO A 73 -13.52 -0.98 -1.86
CA PRO A 73 -12.61 -0.02 -1.21
C PRO A 73 -13.29 0.95 -0.24
N SER A 74 -14.60 1.20 -0.37
CA SER A 74 -15.34 2.12 0.51
C SER A 74 -15.35 1.66 1.98
N VAL A 75 -15.11 0.37 2.24
CA VAL A 75 -15.13 -0.17 3.60
C VAL A 75 -13.77 -0.35 4.24
N TRP A 76 -12.67 -0.19 3.49
CA TRP A 76 -11.33 -0.36 4.04
C TRP A 76 -10.32 0.72 3.65
N TRP A 77 -10.47 1.43 2.53
CA TRP A 77 -9.46 2.37 2.05
C TRP A 77 -9.17 3.51 3.03
N HIS A 78 -10.18 4.24 3.47
CA HIS A 78 -10.02 5.27 4.48
C HIS A 78 -11.22 5.21 5.42
N ARG A 79 -11.02 4.58 6.57
CA ARG A 79 -12.07 4.29 7.56
C ARG A 79 -11.57 4.61 8.97
N PRO A 80 -11.44 5.91 9.32
CA PRO A 80 -11.05 6.33 10.66
C PRO A 80 -11.95 5.73 11.74
N ASP A 81 -13.26 5.59 11.48
CA ASP A 81 -14.21 4.98 12.40
C ASP A 81 -13.92 3.51 12.76
N LEU A 82 -13.16 2.80 11.92
CA LEU A 82 -12.73 1.42 12.14
C LEU A 82 -11.25 1.33 12.57
N PHE A 83 -10.41 2.20 12.04
CA PHE A 83 -8.95 2.04 12.07
C PHE A 83 -8.21 3.15 12.82
N HIS A 84 -8.89 4.16 13.35
CA HIS A 84 -8.31 5.16 14.23
C HIS A 84 -8.70 4.85 15.68
N HIS A 85 -7.71 4.68 16.55
CA HIS A 85 -7.91 4.44 17.99
C HIS A 85 -8.75 3.20 18.35
N GLY A 86 -8.72 2.16 17.53
CA GLY A 86 -9.42 0.91 17.75
C GLY A 86 -9.09 0.28 19.10
N LEU A 87 -10.08 0.16 19.98
CA LEU A 87 -9.91 -0.41 21.31
C LEU A 87 -9.74 -1.93 21.27
N VAL A 88 -8.64 -2.43 21.82
CA VAL A 88 -8.38 -3.87 21.99
C VAL A 88 -8.88 -4.34 23.35
N TRP A 89 -8.50 -3.62 24.41
CA TRP A 89 -8.87 -3.92 25.77
C TRP A 89 -8.75 -2.69 26.65
N ALA A 90 -9.68 -2.53 27.61
CA ALA A 90 -9.58 -1.56 28.69
C ALA A 90 -10.04 -2.18 30.01
N GLU A 91 -9.57 -1.59 31.11
CA GLU A 91 -9.89 -2.05 32.46
C GLU A 91 -11.33 -1.74 32.89
N SER A 92 -11.88 -0.58 32.47
CA SER A 92 -13.14 -0.04 33.00
C SER A 92 -14.25 0.17 31.98
N TYR A 93 -13.99 -0.02 30.68
CA TYR A 93 -14.96 0.14 29.61
C TYR A 93 -14.71 -0.87 28.49
N ASP A 94 -15.68 -1.01 27.60
CA ASP A 94 -15.59 -1.86 26.41
C ASP A 94 -15.68 -1.03 25.13
N ARG A 95 -15.69 -1.68 23.96
CA ARG A 95 -15.73 -1.00 22.66
C ARG A 95 -16.99 -0.16 22.43
N GLN A 96 -18.10 -0.44 23.13
CA GLN A 96 -19.36 0.27 22.96
C GLN A 96 -19.42 1.54 23.82
N SER A 97 -18.75 1.51 24.96
CA SER A 97 -18.65 2.61 25.93
C SER A 97 -17.27 3.28 25.92
N ASP A 98 -16.56 3.20 24.79
CA ASP A 98 -15.21 3.72 24.65
C ASP A 98 -15.22 5.26 24.58
N PRO A 99 -14.68 5.97 25.60
CA PRO A 99 -14.72 7.43 25.63
C PRO A 99 -13.96 8.07 24.47
N VAL A 100 -12.89 7.44 23.97
CA VAL A 100 -12.14 7.98 22.82
C VAL A 100 -12.97 7.92 21.55
N ARG A 101 -13.76 6.86 21.38
CA ARG A 101 -14.68 6.73 20.25
C ARG A 101 -15.81 7.75 20.33
N GLU A 102 -16.31 8.04 21.54
CA GLU A 102 -17.37 9.03 21.76
C GLU A 102 -16.88 10.47 21.56
N LEU A 103 -15.68 10.79 22.05
CA LEU A 103 -15.08 12.12 21.96
C LEU A 103 -14.39 12.37 20.61
N GLY A 104 -14.00 11.31 19.90
CA GLY A 104 -13.24 11.38 18.65
C GLY A 104 -11.74 11.58 18.82
N SER A 105 -11.26 11.83 20.05
CA SER A 105 -9.84 12.07 20.33
C SER A 105 -9.41 11.52 21.69
N ARG A 106 -8.18 10.98 21.75
CA ARG A 106 -7.51 10.65 23.02
C ARG A 106 -7.12 11.90 23.79
N LEU A 107 -6.80 12.99 23.10
CA LEU A 107 -6.43 14.26 23.72
C LEU A 107 -7.61 14.80 24.55
N ASP A 108 -8.81 14.77 24.00
CA ASP A 108 -10.02 15.22 24.70
C ASP A 108 -10.32 14.36 25.94
N MET A 109 -10.11 13.05 25.84
CA MET A 109 -10.20 12.15 27.01
C MET A 109 -9.16 12.52 28.07
N PHE A 110 -7.92 12.82 27.67
CA PHE A 110 -6.88 13.24 28.63
C PHE A 110 -7.18 14.60 29.26
N GLN A 111 -7.92 15.47 28.57
CA GLN A 111 -8.33 16.78 29.05
C GLN A 111 -9.63 16.77 29.86
N SER A 112 -10.45 15.71 29.79
CA SER A 112 -11.72 15.60 30.54
C SER A 112 -11.53 15.62 32.06
N GLY A 113 -10.30 15.32 32.52
CA GLY A 113 -9.96 15.22 33.95
C GLY A 113 -10.31 13.86 34.56
N ASP A 114 -10.86 12.94 33.77
CA ASP A 114 -11.08 11.57 34.18
C ASP A 114 -9.73 10.83 34.36
N PRO A 115 -9.63 9.91 35.32
CA PRO A 115 -8.41 9.14 35.50
C PRO A 115 -8.12 8.30 34.27
N ILE A 116 -6.91 8.42 33.72
CA ILE A 116 -6.45 7.59 32.61
C ILE A 116 -6.39 6.14 33.08
N VAL A 117 -7.29 5.32 32.55
CA VAL A 117 -7.35 3.89 32.84
C VAL A 117 -6.45 3.10 31.90
N ARG A 118 -6.12 1.87 32.32
CA ARG A 118 -5.34 0.98 31.48
C ARG A 118 -6.15 0.57 30.25
N ALA A 119 -5.77 1.09 29.09
CA ALA A 119 -6.32 0.70 27.80
C ALA A 119 -5.22 0.49 26.76
N TRP A 120 -5.45 -0.46 25.86
CA TRP A 120 -4.61 -0.84 24.73
C TRP A 120 -5.39 -0.66 23.43
N ARG A 121 -4.76 0.00 22.47
CA ARG A 121 -5.36 0.42 21.21
C ARG A 121 -4.48 0.08 20.03
N TYR A 122 -5.08 0.11 18.85
CA TYR A 122 -4.36 0.13 17.60
C TYR A 122 -4.86 1.24 16.68
N SER A 123 -4.01 1.63 15.74
CA SER A 123 -4.42 2.35 14.54
C SER A 123 -3.80 1.68 13.31
N ILE A 124 -4.56 1.50 12.25
CA ILE A 124 -4.02 1.13 10.93
C ILE A 124 -3.89 2.41 10.13
N VAL A 125 -2.67 2.72 9.72
CA VAL A 125 -2.29 4.01 9.16
C VAL A 125 -1.62 3.82 7.80
N ALA A 126 -1.74 4.85 6.97
CA ALA A 126 -1.04 4.94 5.72
C ALA A 126 -0.92 6.40 5.28
N ALA A 127 0.15 6.69 4.56
CA ALA A 127 0.39 7.99 3.99
C ALA A 127 -0.53 8.23 2.77
N ALA A 128 -0.88 9.50 2.55
CA ALA A 128 -1.73 9.95 1.45
C ALA A 128 -0.88 10.61 0.34
N TYR A 129 0.03 9.84 -0.26
CA TYR A 129 0.95 10.32 -1.30
C TYR A 129 0.26 10.77 -2.60
N ASP A 130 -1.04 10.56 -2.75
CA ASP A 130 -1.84 11.11 -3.84
C ASP A 130 -2.21 12.59 -3.66
N MET A 131 -2.00 13.14 -2.47
CA MET A 131 -2.36 14.51 -2.08
C MET A 131 -1.14 15.37 -1.69
N ALA A 132 0.07 14.90 -2.00
CA ALA A 132 1.32 15.61 -1.73
C ALA A 132 1.51 16.77 -2.71
N THR A 133 0.92 17.91 -2.36
CA THR A 133 1.07 19.18 -3.08
C THR A 133 1.27 20.39 -2.16
N SER A 134 1.44 20.22 -0.84
CA SER A 134 1.60 21.38 0.05
C SER A 134 2.40 21.10 1.33
N THR A 135 2.94 22.20 1.88
CA THR A 135 3.63 22.33 3.18
C THR A 135 2.79 21.94 4.41
N ASP A 136 1.47 21.71 4.25
CA ASP A 136 0.51 21.52 5.33
C ASP A 136 -0.10 20.11 5.34
N GLN A 137 0.59 19.09 4.81
CA GLN A 137 0.08 17.70 4.77
C GLN A 137 -0.19 17.13 6.17
N ARG A 138 -1.36 17.44 6.72
CA ARG A 138 -1.89 16.90 7.99
C ARG A 138 -2.99 15.87 7.74
N PHE A 139 -3.12 15.38 6.52
CA PHE A 139 -4.07 14.33 6.18
C PHE A 139 -3.40 12.96 6.27
N ILE A 140 -3.90 12.13 7.18
CA ILE A 140 -3.47 10.73 7.35
C ILE A 140 -4.59 9.82 6.91
N ARG A 141 -4.25 8.74 6.20
CA ARG A 141 -5.22 7.73 5.85
C ARG A 141 -5.27 6.63 6.91
N PHE A 142 -6.48 6.29 7.37
CA PHE A 142 -6.70 5.14 8.24
C PHE A 142 -7.19 3.93 7.44
N GLY A 143 -6.31 2.98 7.11
CA GLY A 143 -6.62 1.79 6.30
C GLY A 143 -5.40 1.22 5.57
N PRO A 144 -5.50 0.04 4.93
CA PRO A 144 -4.39 -0.59 4.22
C PRO A 144 -4.16 0.01 2.83
N THR A 145 -2.95 -0.11 2.29
CA THR A 145 -2.66 0.21 0.88
C THR A 145 -2.63 -1.07 0.04
N PRO A 146 -3.46 -1.23 -0.99
CA PRO A 146 -3.28 -2.33 -1.94
C PRO A 146 -1.93 -2.22 -2.64
N GLU A 147 -1.20 -3.34 -2.75
CA GLU A 147 0.05 -3.33 -3.52
C GLU A 147 -0.21 -3.15 -5.03
N SER A 148 -1.42 -3.47 -5.52
CA SER A 148 -1.84 -3.11 -6.88
C SER A 148 -1.99 -1.60 -7.10
N ALA A 149 -1.94 -0.77 -6.05
CA ALA A 149 -1.88 0.70 -6.19
C ALA A 149 -0.48 1.20 -6.60
N LYS A 150 0.54 0.34 -6.57
CA LYS A 150 1.95 0.65 -6.85
C LYS A 150 2.41 -0.01 -8.16
N LEU A 151 3.52 0.46 -8.72
CA LEU A 151 4.14 -0.16 -9.90
C LEU A 151 4.92 -1.40 -9.46
N ASN A 152 4.64 -2.55 -10.09
CA ASN A 152 5.40 -3.76 -9.82
C ASN A 152 6.68 -3.80 -10.64
N ILE A 153 7.82 -3.56 -9.99
CA ILE A 153 9.12 -3.41 -10.64
C ILE A 153 9.56 -4.65 -11.41
N ASN A 154 9.13 -5.84 -10.99
CA ASN A 154 9.50 -7.11 -11.60
C ASN A 154 8.83 -7.35 -12.96
N VAL A 155 7.77 -6.60 -13.30
CA VAL A 155 7.01 -6.78 -14.55
C VAL A 155 6.73 -5.48 -15.31
N ALA A 156 7.07 -4.34 -14.72
CA ALA A 156 6.96 -3.03 -15.36
C ALA A 156 7.86 -2.96 -16.59
N SER A 157 7.41 -2.27 -17.65
CA SER A 157 8.28 -2.02 -18.79
C SER A 157 9.37 -1.01 -18.44
N ASP A 158 10.45 -0.98 -19.23
CA ASP A 158 11.55 -0.04 -19.05
C ASP A 158 11.05 1.41 -19.13
N GLU A 159 10.09 1.68 -20.02
CA GLU A 159 9.44 2.99 -20.13
C GLU A 159 8.65 3.35 -18.87
N GLN A 160 7.96 2.39 -18.24
CA GLN A 160 7.22 2.64 -16.99
C GLN A 160 8.16 2.93 -15.82
N ILE A 161 9.26 2.18 -15.71
CA ILE A 161 10.28 2.40 -14.68
C ILE A 161 10.90 3.79 -14.87
N ALA A 162 11.32 4.13 -16.09
CA ALA A 162 11.89 5.43 -16.39
C ALA A 162 10.90 6.58 -16.15
N ALA A 163 9.65 6.44 -16.58
CA ALA A 163 8.61 7.44 -16.39
C ALA A 163 8.23 7.66 -14.92
N LEU A 164 8.39 6.64 -14.07
CA LEU A 164 8.16 6.77 -12.62
C LEU A 164 9.36 7.39 -11.91
N ILE A 165 10.56 6.84 -12.13
CA ILE A 165 11.75 7.16 -11.34
C ILE A 165 12.34 8.51 -11.74
N THR A 166 12.40 8.84 -13.04
CA THR A 166 13.01 10.09 -13.54
C THR A 166 12.48 11.35 -12.84
N PRO A 167 11.16 11.60 -12.78
CA PRO A 167 10.67 12.80 -12.12
C PRO A 167 10.95 12.78 -10.61
N ILE A 168 10.85 11.63 -9.93
CA ILE A 168 11.15 11.54 -8.48
C ILE A 168 12.62 11.90 -8.20
N LEU A 169 13.54 11.38 -9.00
CA LEU A 169 14.96 11.70 -8.87
C LEU A 169 15.27 13.15 -9.24
N THR A 170 14.51 13.74 -10.17
CA THR A 170 14.63 15.16 -10.52
C THR A 170 14.15 16.04 -9.37
N ASP A 171 13.03 15.68 -8.73
CA ASP A 171 12.49 16.37 -7.55
C ASP A 171 13.52 16.31 -6.39
N LEU A 172 14.20 15.17 -6.21
CA LEU A 172 15.31 14.96 -5.27
C LEU A 172 16.67 15.55 -5.72
N GLN A 173 16.73 16.27 -6.84
CA GLN A 173 17.97 16.89 -7.37
C GLN A 173 19.13 15.91 -7.60
N ILE A 174 18.84 14.69 -8.05
CA ILE A 174 19.83 13.65 -8.36
C ILE A 174 20.27 13.74 -9.83
N ASP A 175 21.56 13.96 -10.07
CA ASP A 175 22.11 14.19 -11.42
C ASP A 175 22.26 12.92 -12.29
N ASN A 176 22.49 11.75 -11.67
CA ASN A 176 22.86 10.51 -12.38
C ASN A 176 21.68 9.56 -12.65
N VAL A 177 20.53 10.13 -13.02
CA VAL A 177 19.25 9.42 -13.23
C VAL A 177 19.39 8.23 -14.19
N GLU A 178 19.99 8.43 -15.37
CA GLU A 178 20.14 7.37 -16.38
C GLU A 178 20.97 6.19 -15.87
N GLN A 179 22.05 6.46 -15.12
CA GLN A 179 22.89 5.41 -14.52
C GLN A 179 22.12 4.58 -13.49
N ILE A 180 21.25 5.23 -12.71
CA ILE A 180 20.44 4.55 -11.70
C ILE A 180 19.39 3.67 -12.38
N ILE A 181 18.68 4.19 -13.40
CA ILE A 181 17.67 3.42 -14.12
C ILE A 181 18.30 2.22 -14.83
N ASP A 182 19.40 2.42 -15.58
CA ASP A 182 20.08 1.32 -16.27
C ASP A 182 20.57 0.25 -15.28
N ALA A 183 21.12 0.65 -14.13
CA ALA A 183 21.56 -0.30 -13.10
C ALA A 183 20.40 -1.06 -12.44
N ILE A 184 19.22 -0.43 -12.28
CA ILE A 184 18.01 -1.11 -11.79
C ILE A 184 17.52 -2.14 -12.81
N LEU A 185 17.59 -1.83 -14.10
CA LEU A 185 17.17 -2.73 -15.17
C LEU A 185 18.13 -3.91 -15.33
N ASP A 186 19.45 -3.68 -15.30
CA ASP A 186 20.50 -4.72 -15.31
C ASP A 186 20.37 -5.64 -14.07
N TRP A 187 20.07 -5.08 -12.90
CA TRP A 187 19.87 -5.93 -11.71
C TRP A 187 18.72 -6.94 -11.87
N ARG A 188 17.72 -6.60 -12.69
CA ARG A 188 16.44 -7.31 -12.82
C ARG A 188 16.43 -8.34 -13.95
N ASP A 189 17.08 -8.06 -15.08
CA ASP A 189 17.05 -8.97 -16.24
C ASP A 189 17.94 -10.19 -16.03
N ASP A 190 17.84 -11.18 -16.92
CA ASP A 190 18.39 -12.52 -16.72
C ASP A 190 19.73 -12.75 -17.41
N ASP A 191 20.28 -11.72 -18.07
CA ASP A 191 21.54 -11.78 -18.78
C ASP A 191 22.70 -11.16 -17.98
N ASP A 192 23.89 -11.06 -18.58
CA ASP A 192 25.08 -10.44 -17.96
C ASP A 192 25.57 -9.26 -18.84
N GLU A 193 24.71 -8.74 -19.74
CA GLU A 193 25.03 -7.69 -20.70
C GLU A 193 24.68 -6.31 -20.15
N ALA A 194 25.68 -5.64 -19.57
CA ALA A 194 25.47 -4.31 -19.00
C ALA A 194 24.94 -3.30 -20.03
N ARG A 195 23.89 -2.57 -19.67
CA ARG A 195 23.43 -1.39 -20.42
C ARG A 195 24.50 -0.29 -20.44
N ALA A 196 24.29 0.71 -21.29
CA ALA A 196 25.27 1.78 -21.55
C ALA A 196 25.80 2.44 -20.26
N ASN A 197 24.93 2.66 -19.27
CA ASN A 197 25.28 3.26 -17.99
C ASN A 197 25.08 2.31 -16.79
N GLY A 198 24.76 1.05 -17.06
CA GLY A 198 24.34 0.08 -16.07
C GLY A 198 25.48 -0.55 -15.26
N ALA A 199 25.19 -1.71 -14.68
CA ALA A 199 26.14 -2.49 -13.91
C ALA A 199 25.70 -3.94 -13.79
N GLU A 200 26.65 -4.83 -14.08
CA GLU A 200 26.51 -6.28 -14.03
C GLU A 200 27.58 -6.91 -13.13
N THR A 201 27.74 -8.23 -13.22
CA THR A 201 28.78 -9.02 -12.56
C THR A 201 30.17 -8.34 -12.53
N GLU A 202 30.60 -7.70 -13.63
CA GLU A 202 31.91 -7.00 -13.70
C GLU A 202 32.04 -5.86 -12.69
N TYR A 203 30.95 -5.13 -12.43
CA TYR A 203 30.94 -4.06 -11.43
C TYR A 203 30.87 -4.63 -10.01
N TYR A 204 29.86 -5.45 -9.71
CA TYR A 204 29.58 -5.86 -8.31
C TYR A 204 30.67 -6.76 -7.72
N SER A 205 31.39 -7.52 -8.55
CA SER A 205 32.53 -8.35 -8.11
C SER A 205 33.75 -7.54 -7.67
N THR A 206 33.79 -6.23 -7.97
CA THR A 206 34.90 -5.33 -7.59
C THR A 206 34.65 -4.57 -6.28
N LEU A 207 33.43 -4.64 -5.74
CA LEU A 207 33.06 -3.95 -4.50
C LEU A 207 33.73 -4.58 -3.28
N GLU A 208 33.70 -3.87 -2.14
CA GLU A 208 34.23 -4.35 -0.87
C GLU A 208 33.14 -4.28 0.22
N PRO A 209 32.58 -5.43 0.67
CA PRO A 209 32.81 -6.78 0.15
C PRO A 209 32.16 -6.99 -1.24
N PRO A 210 32.73 -7.86 -2.10
CA PRO A 210 32.14 -8.16 -3.39
C PRO A 210 30.92 -9.06 -3.23
N TYR A 211 29.93 -8.89 -4.11
CA TYR A 211 28.74 -9.73 -4.17
C TYR A 211 28.30 -9.94 -5.61
N ALA A 212 27.48 -10.97 -5.82
CA ALA A 212 26.90 -11.26 -7.13
C ALA A 212 25.70 -10.35 -7.39
N VAL A 213 25.59 -9.88 -8.62
CA VAL A 213 24.34 -9.34 -9.16
C VAL A 213 23.28 -10.44 -9.17
N LYS A 214 22.01 -10.06 -9.05
CA LYS A 214 20.93 -11.04 -8.91
C LYS A 214 20.50 -11.68 -10.24
N ASN A 215 20.48 -10.87 -11.29
CA ASN A 215 19.99 -11.20 -12.63
C ASN A 215 18.63 -11.89 -12.56
N GLY A 216 17.68 -11.21 -11.91
CA GLY A 216 16.36 -11.74 -11.69
C GLY A 216 15.45 -10.85 -10.86
N PRO A 217 14.21 -11.29 -10.61
CA PRO A 217 13.21 -10.47 -9.92
C PRO A 217 13.63 -10.12 -8.49
N PHE A 218 13.35 -8.88 -8.09
CA PHE A 218 13.52 -8.38 -6.73
C PHE A 218 12.63 -9.15 -5.74
N ASP A 219 13.18 -9.49 -4.57
CA ASP A 219 12.45 -10.16 -3.48
C ASP A 219 11.80 -9.17 -2.52
N THR A 220 12.38 -7.97 -2.39
CA THR A 220 11.85 -6.83 -1.64
C THR A 220 12.18 -5.52 -2.36
N VAL A 221 11.48 -4.45 -2.02
CA VAL A 221 11.80 -3.11 -2.55
C VAL A 221 13.16 -2.63 -2.02
N GLU A 222 13.52 -2.96 -0.78
CA GLU A 222 14.81 -2.59 -0.17
C GLU A 222 16.03 -3.23 -0.81
N GLU A 223 15.86 -4.30 -1.57
CA GLU A 223 16.94 -4.88 -2.38
C GLU A 223 17.52 -3.86 -3.37
N LEU A 224 16.76 -2.82 -3.74
CA LEU A 224 17.28 -1.67 -4.49
C LEU A 224 18.50 -1.01 -3.84
N LEU A 225 18.71 -1.11 -2.52
CA LEU A 225 19.92 -0.58 -1.86
C LEU A 225 21.21 -1.36 -2.22
N LEU A 226 21.09 -2.51 -2.87
CA LEU A 226 22.23 -3.26 -3.42
C LEU A 226 22.54 -2.82 -4.86
N VAL A 227 21.64 -2.10 -5.52
CA VAL A 227 21.84 -1.63 -6.90
C VAL A 227 22.82 -0.45 -6.90
N LYS A 228 23.72 -0.44 -7.88
CA LYS A 228 24.68 0.64 -8.08
C LYS A 228 23.99 2.01 -8.04
N ASN A 229 24.59 2.94 -7.28
CA ASN A 229 24.15 4.33 -7.11
C ASN A 229 22.80 4.55 -6.41
N VAL A 230 22.07 3.50 -6.01
CA VAL A 230 20.85 3.67 -5.23
C VAL A 230 21.20 3.85 -3.74
N THR A 231 20.68 4.92 -3.14
CA THR A 231 20.93 5.28 -1.74
C THR A 231 19.62 5.31 -0.94
N ALA A 232 19.73 5.43 0.39
CA ALA A 232 18.55 5.66 1.24
C ALA A 232 17.81 6.95 0.87
N ALA A 233 18.51 8.00 0.43
CA ALA A 233 17.91 9.25 -0.04
C ALA A 233 17.07 9.04 -1.30
N ILE A 234 17.53 8.19 -2.23
CA ILE A 234 16.74 7.82 -3.41
C ILE A 234 15.53 6.96 -3.02
N LEU A 235 15.76 5.97 -2.16
CA LEU A 235 14.76 4.97 -1.85
C LEU A 235 13.62 5.53 -0.98
N TYR A 236 13.97 6.26 0.08
CA TYR A 236 13.03 6.76 1.08
C TYR A 236 12.79 8.27 1.00
N GLY A 237 13.63 9.00 0.26
CA GLY A 237 13.53 10.44 0.21
C GLY A 237 13.74 11.09 1.57
N GLU A 238 13.13 12.26 1.73
CA GLU A 238 13.18 13.12 2.91
C GLU A 238 12.27 12.61 4.05
N ASP A 239 11.28 11.77 3.73
CA ASP A 239 10.36 11.14 4.69
C ASP A 239 11.05 10.02 5.49
N VAL A 240 11.92 10.42 6.43
CA VAL A 240 12.80 9.50 7.16
C VAL A 240 12.03 8.61 8.12
N ASN A 241 10.92 9.12 8.65
CA ASN A 241 10.07 8.38 9.56
C ASN A 241 8.91 7.67 8.84
N ARG A 242 8.72 7.89 7.53
CA ARG A 242 7.73 7.21 6.67
C ARG A 242 6.29 7.43 7.10
N ASN A 243 5.94 8.65 7.48
CA ASN A 243 4.57 9.03 7.83
C ASN A 243 3.86 9.79 6.71
N GLY A 244 4.56 10.18 5.64
CA GLY A 244 4.02 10.99 4.55
C GLY A 244 3.59 12.40 4.97
N ILE A 245 4.16 12.93 6.05
CA ILE A 245 3.95 14.28 6.58
C ILE A 245 5.30 14.98 6.51
N LEU A 246 5.32 16.21 5.99
CA LEU A 246 6.54 17.02 6.01
C LEU A 246 6.82 17.49 7.44
N ASP A 247 7.72 16.80 8.14
CA ASP A 247 8.13 17.19 9.49
C ASP A 247 9.12 18.36 9.45
N GLN A 248 9.24 19.11 10.56
CA GLN A 248 10.12 20.29 10.63
C GLN A 248 11.59 19.96 10.31
N ASN A 249 12.05 18.76 10.67
CA ASN A 249 13.42 18.30 10.40
C ASN A 249 13.61 17.77 8.97
N GLU A 250 12.54 17.72 8.17
CA GLU A 250 12.51 17.27 6.78
C GLU A 250 12.27 18.46 5.82
N ASP A 251 12.32 19.70 6.34
CA ASP A 251 12.24 20.97 5.59
C ASP A 251 13.21 22.03 6.20
N ASP A 252 14.30 21.59 6.83
CA ASP A 252 15.33 22.45 7.45
C ASP A 252 16.72 22.40 6.77
N GLY A 253 16.79 21.78 5.60
CA GLY A 253 17.98 21.66 4.77
C GLY A 253 19.01 20.72 5.38
N ASP A 254 20.23 21.20 5.60
CA ASP A 254 21.31 20.41 6.22
C ASP A 254 21.42 20.64 7.74
N ALA A 255 20.48 21.37 8.34
CA ALA A 255 20.51 21.70 9.77
C ALA A 255 20.28 20.47 10.65
N SER A 256 19.43 19.55 10.21
CA SER A 256 19.16 18.28 10.87
C SER A 256 19.16 17.11 9.88
N PHE A 257 18.93 15.90 10.39
CA PHE A 257 18.79 14.73 9.53
C PHE A 257 17.34 14.65 9.04
N PRO A 258 17.09 14.43 7.73
CA PRO A 258 18.04 14.03 6.68
C PRO A 258 18.86 15.17 6.05
N PHE A 259 20.18 14.99 5.92
CA PHE A 259 21.10 16.01 5.37
C PHE A 259 21.02 16.26 3.85
N TYR A 260 20.04 15.64 3.19
CA TYR A 260 19.81 15.75 1.75
C TYR A 260 18.45 16.36 1.43
N ASP A 261 17.75 16.89 2.46
CA ASP A 261 16.56 17.71 2.31
C ASP A 261 16.88 19.01 1.54
N ASN A 262 16.01 19.32 0.59
CA ASN A 262 16.14 20.47 -0.30
C ASN A 262 15.47 21.76 0.24
N ALA A 263 14.72 21.67 1.34
CA ALA A 263 13.97 22.74 2.01
C ALA A 263 13.04 23.54 1.07
N ASP A 264 12.39 22.86 0.13
CA ASP A 264 11.46 23.46 -0.84
C ASP A 264 10.00 23.53 -0.37
N GLY A 265 9.71 23.03 0.84
CA GLY A 265 8.37 22.95 1.41
C GLY A 265 7.51 21.81 0.85
N ILE A 266 8.08 20.87 0.10
CA ILE A 266 7.38 19.72 -0.49
C ILE A 266 8.07 18.44 -0.03
N LEU A 267 7.32 17.56 0.62
CA LEU A 267 7.85 16.25 0.99
C LEU A 267 8.17 15.39 -0.25
N ASN A 268 9.43 15.00 -0.40
CA ASN A 268 9.83 13.99 -1.37
C ASN A 268 9.98 12.62 -0.69
N PRO A 269 9.08 11.64 -0.89
CA PRO A 269 9.10 10.39 -0.14
C PRO A 269 9.93 9.27 -0.83
N GLY A 270 10.77 9.65 -1.79
CA GLY A 270 11.58 8.72 -2.59
C GLY A 270 10.75 7.80 -3.50
N ILE A 271 11.38 6.75 -4.00
CA ILE A 271 10.75 5.80 -4.94
C ILE A 271 9.98 4.66 -4.24
N ALA A 272 10.31 4.31 -2.99
CA ALA A 272 9.73 3.15 -2.30
C ALA A 272 8.20 3.15 -2.18
N PRO A 273 7.52 4.28 -1.88
CA PRO A 273 6.06 4.30 -1.76
C PRO A 273 5.32 3.92 -3.05
N PHE A 274 5.97 4.09 -4.19
CA PHE A 274 5.40 3.91 -5.52
C PHE A 274 5.74 2.54 -6.13
N LEU A 275 6.59 1.75 -5.47
CA LEU A 275 7.07 0.47 -5.96
C LEU A 275 6.54 -0.69 -5.13
N THR A 276 6.35 -1.83 -5.79
CA THR A 276 6.09 -3.11 -5.16
C THR A 276 6.82 -4.23 -5.89
N VAL A 277 7.05 -5.34 -5.19
CA VAL A 277 7.41 -6.62 -5.82
C VAL A 277 6.25 -7.62 -5.72
N TRP A 278 5.14 -7.23 -5.07
CA TRP A 278 4.00 -8.08 -4.75
C TRP A 278 2.70 -7.52 -5.32
N SER A 279 2.47 -7.66 -6.63
CA SER A 279 1.13 -7.46 -7.18
C SER A 279 0.78 -8.58 -8.15
N GLY A 280 -0.31 -9.28 -7.84
CA GLY A 280 -0.78 -10.38 -8.68
C GLY A 280 -2.22 -10.74 -8.36
N GLU A 281 -3.07 -10.78 -9.39
CA GLU A 281 -4.47 -11.15 -9.24
C GLU A 281 -4.79 -12.49 -9.92
N PRO A 282 -5.63 -13.34 -9.31
CA PRO A 282 -6.23 -14.47 -10.02
C PRO A 282 -7.13 -13.98 -11.15
N GLU A 283 -7.16 -14.71 -12.27
CA GLU A 283 -8.02 -14.38 -13.41
C GLU A 283 -9.48 -14.83 -13.18
N VAL A 284 -10.14 -14.15 -12.24
CA VAL A 284 -11.52 -14.41 -11.79
C VAL A 284 -12.37 -13.15 -11.84
N ALA A 285 -13.67 -13.33 -12.05
CA ALA A 285 -14.70 -12.30 -11.92
C ALA A 285 -14.92 -11.92 -10.45
N THR A 286 -15.70 -10.88 -10.20
CA THR A 286 -15.95 -10.34 -8.85
C THR A 286 -16.65 -11.34 -7.92
N ASP A 287 -17.35 -12.34 -8.46
CA ASP A 287 -17.95 -13.45 -7.69
C ASP A 287 -16.96 -14.61 -7.41
N ASN A 288 -15.67 -14.39 -7.65
CA ASN A 288 -14.57 -15.35 -7.57
C ASN A 288 -14.71 -16.56 -8.52
N GLN A 289 -15.50 -16.44 -9.59
CA GLN A 289 -15.60 -17.47 -10.64
C GLN A 289 -14.63 -17.19 -11.79
N ARG A 290 -14.21 -18.23 -12.51
CA ARG A 290 -13.37 -18.06 -13.70
C ARG A 290 -14.10 -17.21 -14.75
N ARG A 291 -13.35 -16.32 -15.40
CA ARG A 291 -13.85 -15.50 -16.50
C ARG A 291 -14.03 -16.34 -17.77
N ILE A 292 -15.03 -16.00 -18.55
CA ILE A 292 -15.37 -16.66 -19.81
C ILE A 292 -14.32 -16.26 -20.86
N ASN A 293 -13.57 -17.22 -21.37
CA ASN A 293 -12.55 -16.95 -22.38
C ASN A 293 -13.17 -16.78 -23.77
N ILE A 294 -12.96 -15.62 -24.40
CA ILE A 294 -13.45 -15.35 -25.76
C ILE A 294 -12.80 -16.31 -26.77
N ASN A 295 -11.55 -16.75 -26.52
CA ASN A 295 -10.85 -17.75 -27.35
C ASN A 295 -11.47 -19.16 -27.26
N GLY A 296 -12.37 -19.42 -26.32
CA GLY A 296 -13.03 -20.72 -26.16
C GLY A 296 -14.06 -21.05 -27.25
N GLY A 297 -14.37 -20.08 -28.13
CA GLY A 297 -15.38 -20.22 -29.17
C GLY A 297 -16.82 -20.20 -28.64
N ALA A 298 -17.78 -20.26 -29.57
CA ALA A 298 -19.20 -20.09 -29.27
C ALA A 298 -19.73 -21.05 -28.19
N ALA A 299 -19.31 -22.32 -28.19
CA ALA A 299 -19.76 -23.31 -27.21
C ALA A 299 -19.32 -22.96 -25.79
N ALA A 300 -18.06 -22.57 -25.59
CA ALA A 300 -17.55 -22.18 -24.27
C ALA A 300 -18.22 -20.92 -23.74
N ILE A 301 -18.49 -19.94 -24.62
CA ILE A 301 -19.22 -18.72 -24.28
C ILE A 301 -20.65 -19.05 -23.83
N GLN A 302 -21.36 -19.88 -24.59
CA GLN A 302 -22.72 -20.30 -24.25
C GLN A 302 -22.78 -21.03 -22.90
N THR A 303 -21.88 -21.98 -22.66
CA THR A 303 -21.79 -22.69 -21.38
C THR A 303 -21.48 -21.73 -20.23
N GLY A 304 -20.48 -20.86 -20.39
CA GLY A 304 -20.11 -19.89 -19.36
C GLY A 304 -21.24 -18.93 -19.00
N MET A 305 -22.00 -18.46 -19.98
CA MET A 305 -23.16 -17.59 -19.77
C MET A 305 -24.33 -18.33 -19.10
N ALA A 306 -24.59 -19.58 -19.48
CA ALA A 306 -25.62 -20.40 -18.82
C ALA A 306 -25.27 -20.68 -17.36
N ASP A 307 -24.00 -20.97 -17.07
CA ASP A 307 -23.50 -21.19 -15.71
C ASP A 307 -23.58 -19.92 -14.86
N TRP A 308 -23.26 -18.75 -15.44
CA TRP A 308 -23.44 -17.47 -14.78
C TRP A 308 -24.92 -17.20 -14.45
N GLN A 309 -25.82 -17.38 -15.43
CA GLN A 309 -27.26 -17.16 -15.23
C GLN A 309 -27.80 -18.05 -14.11
N LYS A 310 -27.43 -19.33 -14.12
CA LYS A 310 -27.81 -20.29 -13.07
C LYS A 310 -27.38 -19.79 -11.68
N ARG A 311 -26.16 -19.30 -11.53
CA ARG A 311 -25.67 -18.76 -10.24
C ARG A 311 -26.39 -17.49 -9.82
N LYS A 312 -26.73 -16.61 -10.76
CA LYS A 312 -27.53 -15.41 -10.49
C LYS A 312 -28.92 -15.79 -9.96
N ASP A 313 -29.52 -16.84 -10.52
CA ASP A 313 -30.83 -17.34 -10.09
C ASP A 313 -30.77 -18.03 -8.71
N GLU A 314 -29.65 -18.70 -8.38
CA GLU A 314 -29.43 -19.36 -7.09
C GLU A 314 -29.16 -18.38 -5.93
N ASP A 315 -28.31 -17.37 -6.15
CA ASP A 315 -28.00 -16.34 -5.14
C ASP A 315 -27.90 -14.94 -5.79
N PRO A 316 -29.04 -14.22 -5.86
CA PRO A 316 -29.09 -12.90 -6.47
C PRO A 316 -28.19 -11.84 -5.82
N ASN A 317 -27.78 -12.03 -4.56
CA ASN A 317 -26.97 -11.07 -3.79
C ASN A 317 -25.47 -11.28 -3.99
N ARG A 318 -25.05 -12.49 -4.40
CA ARG A 318 -23.64 -12.83 -4.62
C ARG A 318 -23.13 -12.38 -5.99
N VAL A 319 -24.03 -12.25 -6.96
CA VAL A 319 -23.72 -11.70 -8.29
C VAL A 319 -24.16 -10.24 -8.33
N PRO A 320 -23.25 -9.29 -8.58
CA PRO A 320 -23.60 -7.87 -8.75
C PRO A 320 -24.76 -7.66 -9.72
N ASN A 321 -25.59 -6.65 -9.47
CA ASN A 321 -26.64 -6.24 -10.40
C ASN A 321 -26.01 -5.46 -11.56
N GLU A 322 -25.49 -6.20 -12.54
CA GLU A 322 -24.92 -5.70 -13.79
C GLU A 322 -25.92 -5.88 -14.93
N VAL A 323 -25.87 -5.03 -15.95
CA VAL A 323 -26.61 -5.22 -17.20
C VAL A 323 -25.90 -6.32 -18.01
N PRO A 324 -26.50 -7.51 -18.20
CA PRO A 324 -25.85 -8.58 -18.94
C PRO A 324 -25.79 -8.26 -20.44
N LEU A 325 -24.88 -8.92 -21.15
CA LEU A 325 -24.80 -8.80 -22.61
C LEU A 325 -26.11 -9.22 -23.29
N SER A 326 -26.57 -8.40 -24.23
CA SER A 326 -27.69 -8.72 -25.11
C SER A 326 -27.38 -9.92 -26.00
N GLN A 327 -28.45 -10.53 -26.55
CA GLN A 327 -28.30 -11.63 -27.50
C GLN A 327 -27.52 -11.22 -28.76
N ALA A 328 -27.61 -9.95 -29.17
CA ALA A 328 -26.84 -9.43 -30.30
C ALA A 328 -25.34 -9.37 -29.97
N SER A 329 -24.97 -8.86 -28.79
CA SER A 329 -23.60 -8.82 -28.29
C SER A 329 -23.00 -10.22 -28.13
N LEU A 330 -23.75 -11.17 -27.57
CA LEU A 330 -23.30 -12.57 -27.46
C LEU A 330 -23.11 -13.24 -28.81
N ALA A 331 -24.04 -13.03 -29.76
CA ALA A 331 -23.94 -13.57 -31.11
C ALA A 331 -22.73 -12.98 -31.86
N PHE A 332 -22.47 -11.68 -31.70
CA PHE A 332 -21.31 -11.01 -32.27
C PHE A 332 -20.00 -11.62 -31.77
N ILE A 333 -19.82 -11.69 -30.44
CA ILE A 333 -18.60 -12.25 -29.83
C ILE A 333 -18.41 -13.73 -30.25
N SER A 334 -19.50 -14.50 -30.30
CA SER A 334 -19.46 -15.91 -30.69
C SER A 334 -19.13 -16.14 -32.17
N ALA A 335 -19.32 -15.13 -33.02
CA ALA A 335 -19.09 -15.19 -34.46
C ALA A 335 -17.71 -14.66 -34.88
N LEU A 336 -16.92 -14.11 -33.96
CA LEU A 336 -15.57 -13.63 -34.26
C LEU A 336 -14.68 -14.76 -34.75
N ASP A 337 -13.93 -14.51 -35.81
CA ASP A 337 -12.94 -15.45 -36.31
C ASP A 337 -11.71 -15.51 -35.39
N GLN A 338 -10.96 -16.61 -35.46
CA GLN A 338 -9.81 -16.83 -34.58
C GLN A 338 -8.72 -15.76 -34.70
N GLN A 339 -8.49 -15.21 -35.91
CA GLN A 339 -7.45 -14.21 -36.12
C GLN A 339 -7.84 -12.90 -35.43
N THR A 340 -9.11 -12.50 -35.53
CA THR A 340 -9.65 -11.34 -34.82
C THR A 340 -9.54 -11.53 -33.31
N VAL A 341 -9.96 -12.68 -32.77
CA VAL A 341 -9.89 -12.92 -31.31
C VAL A 341 -8.44 -12.90 -30.79
N GLN A 342 -7.49 -13.49 -31.54
CA GLN A 342 -6.06 -13.48 -31.18
C GLN A 342 -5.43 -12.08 -31.22
N SER A 343 -6.03 -11.13 -31.94
CA SER A 343 -5.58 -9.74 -32.00
C SER A 343 -6.08 -8.88 -30.83
N LEU A 344 -7.06 -9.36 -30.04
CA LEU A 344 -7.60 -8.62 -28.91
C LEU A 344 -6.58 -8.59 -27.77
N ARG A 345 -6.31 -7.39 -27.25
CA ARG A 345 -5.47 -7.15 -26.07
C ARG A 345 -6.27 -7.28 -24.79
N SER A 346 -7.54 -6.87 -24.83
CA SER A 346 -8.49 -7.02 -23.72
C SER A 346 -9.93 -7.09 -24.23
N PRO A 347 -10.90 -7.48 -23.38
CA PRO A 347 -12.32 -7.38 -23.74
C PRO A 347 -12.77 -5.95 -24.11
N ALA A 348 -12.05 -4.91 -23.68
CA ALA A 348 -12.36 -3.52 -24.02
C ALA A 348 -12.28 -3.24 -25.53
N ASP A 349 -11.45 -3.99 -26.27
CA ASP A 349 -11.31 -3.84 -27.72
C ASP A 349 -12.61 -4.19 -28.47
N LEU A 350 -13.52 -4.95 -27.85
CA LEU A 350 -14.82 -5.28 -28.42
C LEU A 350 -15.81 -4.10 -28.38
N TYR A 351 -15.55 -3.05 -27.60
CA TYR A 351 -16.40 -1.87 -27.56
C TYR A 351 -15.90 -0.82 -28.54
N ALA A 352 -16.67 -0.54 -29.60
CA ALA A 352 -16.28 0.38 -30.67
C ALA A 352 -16.64 1.86 -30.41
N GLY A 353 -17.32 2.18 -29.30
CA GLY A 353 -17.89 3.51 -29.08
C GLY A 353 -19.21 3.73 -29.83
N ALA A 354 -20.11 4.56 -29.29
CA ALA A 354 -21.40 4.83 -29.93
C ALA A 354 -21.22 5.59 -31.26
N GLY A 355 -21.46 4.92 -32.39
CA GLY A 355 -21.74 5.58 -33.67
C GLY A 355 -20.56 6.21 -34.41
N ALA A 356 -19.33 5.71 -34.27
CA ALA A 356 -18.26 6.07 -35.21
C ALA A 356 -18.65 5.54 -36.61
N PRO A 357 -18.90 6.40 -37.62
CA PRO A 357 -18.87 5.94 -39.00
C PRO A 357 -17.45 5.43 -39.27
N PRO A 358 -17.24 4.50 -40.22
CA PRO A 358 -15.89 4.15 -40.65
C PRO A 358 -15.23 5.43 -41.19
N THR A 359 -14.40 6.09 -40.39
CA THR A 359 -13.60 7.21 -40.84
C THR A 359 -12.45 6.64 -41.64
N GLU A 360 -12.46 6.90 -42.94
CA GLU A 360 -11.29 6.74 -43.79
C GLU A 360 -10.17 7.64 -43.23
N SER A 361 -9.10 7.01 -42.73
CA SER A 361 -7.75 7.53 -42.49
C SER A 361 -7.53 8.66 -41.47
N GLU A 362 -6.71 8.40 -40.45
CA GLU A 362 -5.38 9.01 -40.21
C GLU A 362 -4.90 8.73 -38.76
N SER A 363 -4.30 7.55 -38.54
CA SER A 363 -3.24 7.36 -37.54
C SER A 363 -2.52 6.04 -37.83
N ASN A 364 -1.19 6.05 -37.80
CA ASN A 364 -0.33 4.90 -38.17
C ASN A 364 -0.20 3.84 -37.06
N THR A 365 -1.24 3.69 -36.23
CA THR A 365 -1.35 2.61 -35.25
C THR A 365 -2.51 1.72 -35.67
N PRO A 366 -2.29 0.42 -35.98
CA PRO A 366 -3.36 -0.43 -36.46
C PRO A 366 -4.37 -0.67 -35.33
N ALA A 367 -5.52 0.00 -35.39
CA ALA A 367 -6.70 -0.42 -34.66
C ALA A 367 -7.06 -1.85 -35.15
N PRO A 368 -7.41 -2.78 -34.25
CA PRO A 368 -7.78 -4.13 -34.66
C PRO A 368 -9.02 -4.09 -35.55
N GLY A 369 -8.79 -4.25 -36.86
CA GLY A 369 -9.68 -4.76 -37.91
C GLY A 369 -11.09 -4.17 -38.06
N GLY A 370 -11.49 -3.86 -39.30
CA GLY A 370 -12.87 -3.49 -39.65
C GLY A 370 -13.97 -4.48 -39.22
N ALA A 371 -13.63 -5.66 -38.70
CA ALA A 371 -14.54 -6.60 -38.06
C ALA A 371 -15.13 -6.08 -36.72
N LEU A 372 -14.42 -5.21 -36.00
CA LEU A 372 -14.87 -4.66 -34.71
C LEU A 372 -15.71 -3.38 -34.86
N ALA A 373 -15.65 -2.71 -36.01
CA ALA A 373 -16.34 -1.44 -36.28
C ALA A 373 -17.88 -1.53 -36.21
N GLY A 374 -18.45 -2.74 -36.27
CA GLY A 374 -19.88 -3.01 -36.16
C GLY A 374 -20.32 -3.63 -34.83
N SER A 375 -19.48 -3.58 -33.80
CA SER A 375 -19.81 -4.20 -32.51
C SER A 375 -21.11 -3.62 -31.92
N PRO A 376 -22.10 -4.47 -31.57
CA PRO A 376 -23.36 -4.03 -30.96
C PRO A 376 -23.23 -3.76 -29.46
N ILE A 377 -22.04 -3.95 -28.88
CA ILE A 377 -21.82 -3.80 -27.43
C ILE A 377 -22.04 -2.35 -27.02
N THR A 378 -22.92 -2.15 -26.04
CA THR A 378 -23.26 -0.81 -25.54
C THR A 378 -22.34 -0.37 -24.39
N LEU A 379 -22.35 0.92 -24.08
CA LEU A 379 -21.61 1.46 -22.93
C LEU A 379 -22.11 0.87 -21.60
N GLU A 380 -23.41 0.56 -21.50
CA GLU A 380 -24.05 -0.05 -20.34
C GLU A 380 -23.64 -1.53 -20.14
N GLU A 381 -23.34 -2.23 -21.24
CA GLU A 381 -22.89 -3.63 -21.24
C GLU A 381 -21.39 -3.78 -20.90
N LEU A 382 -20.61 -2.70 -21.02
CA LEU A 382 -19.16 -2.73 -20.89
C LEU A 382 -18.65 -3.17 -19.49
N PRO A 383 -19.23 -2.71 -18.36
CA PRO A 383 -18.85 -3.22 -17.04
C PRO A 383 -18.96 -4.75 -16.93
N PHE A 384 -20.07 -5.31 -17.42
CA PHE A 384 -20.30 -6.75 -17.42
C PHE A 384 -19.28 -7.47 -18.30
N LEU A 385 -19.02 -6.95 -19.50
CA LEU A 385 -17.99 -7.50 -20.39
C LEU A 385 -16.62 -7.54 -19.70
N MET A 386 -16.23 -6.44 -19.05
CA MET A 386 -14.95 -6.28 -18.39
C MET A 386 -14.79 -7.11 -17.11
N ASP A 387 -15.86 -7.45 -16.40
CA ASP A 387 -15.76 -8.38 -15.25
C ASP A 387 -15.83 -9.85 -15.69
N ARG A 388 -16.68 -10.19 -16.67
CA ARG A 388 -17.04 -11.58 -16.97
C ARG A 388 -16.23 -12.25 -18.06
N PHE A 389 -15.74 -11.51 -19.04
CA PHE A 389 -15.02 -12.07 -20.18
C PHE A 389 -13.53 -11.83 -20.08
N THR A 390 -12.72 -12.68 -20.70
CA THR A 390 -11.26 -12.52 -20.77
C THR A 390 -10.71 -12.96 -22.12
N VAL A 391 -9.55 -12.41 -22.48
CA VAL A 391 -8.74 -12.84 -23.62
C VAL A 391 -7.50 -13.63 -23.19
N VAL A 392 -7.23 -13.71 -21.87
CA VAL A 392 -6.06 -14.40 -21.31
C VAL A 392 -6.11 -15.89 -21.67
N PRO A 393 -5.07 -16.48 -22.27
CA PRO A 393 -5.07 -17.88 -22.69
C PRO A 393 -5.40 -18.85 -21.54
N PRO A 394 -6.12 -19.96 -21.78
CA PRO A 394 -6.54 -20.89 -20.72
C PRO A 394 -5.39 -21.46 -19.86
N ALA A 395 -4.17 -21.57 -20.43
CA ALA A 395 -2.98 -22.02 -19.70
C ALA A 395 -2.54 -21.03 -18.61
N GLN A 396 -2.72 -19.73 -18.84
CA GLN A 396 -2.34 -18.66 -17.91
C GLN A 396 -3.47 -18.36 -16.90
N GLN A 397 -4.71 -18.78 -17.16
CA GLN A 397 -5.84 -18.60 -16.24
C GLN A 397 -5.71 -19.35 -14.90
N GLN A 398 -4.73 -20.25 -14.78
CA GLN A 398 -4.42 -20.95 -13.53
C GLN A 398 -3.39 -20.21 -12.68
N GLY A 399 -2.66 -19.25 -13.27
CA GLY A 399 -1.67 -18.42 -12.58
C GLY A 399 -2.25 -17.09 -12.10
N LEU A 400 -1.37 -16.27 -11.50
CA LEU A 400 -1.66 -14.87 -11.21
C LEU A 400 -1.26 -14.01 -12.40
N ILE A 401 -2.03 -12.96 -12.64
CA ILE A 401 -1.66 -11.89 -13.57
C ILE A 401 -0.96 -10.81 -12.76
N PRO A 402 0.36 -10.64 -12.94
CA PRO A 402 1.11 -9.66 -12.18
C PRO A 402 0.94 -8.25 -12.75
N GLY A 403 1.21 -7.23 -11.93
CA GLY A 403 1.52 -5.88 -12.42
C GLY A 403 0.35 -5.01 -12.87
N ARG A 404 -0.90 -5.46 -12.78
CA ARG A 404 -2.05 -4.58 -13.05
C ARG A 404 -2.21 -3.50 -11.99
N ILE A 405 -2.45 -2.26 -12.44
CA ILE A 405 -2.60 -1.06 -11.62
C ILE A 405 -4.05 -0.90 -11.19
N ASN A 406 -4.30 -0.77 -9.89
CA ASN A 406 -5.61 -0.54 -9.33
C ASN A 406 -6.02 0.93 -9.44
N ILE A 407 -6.83 1.25 -10.44
CA ILE A 407 -7.23 2.63 -10.76
C ILE A 407 -8.11 3.29 -9.69
N ASN A 408 -8.71 2.50 -8.78
CA ASN A 408 -9.56 3.02 -7.72
C ASN A 408 -8.76 3.67 -6.57
N VAL A 409 -7.48 3.32 -6.43
CA VAL A 409 -6.65 3.72 -5.28
C VAL A 409 -5.23 4.15 -5.66
N ALA A 410 -4.76 3.87 -6.88
CA ALA A 410 -3.43 4.27 -7.33
C ALA A 410 -3.23 5.80 -7.23
N PRO A 411 -2.07 6.29 -6.76
CA PRO A 411 -1.79 7.71 -6.71
C PRO A 411 -1.58 8.29 -8.12
N ALA A 412 -1.64 9.62 -8.23
CA ALA A 412 -1.52 10.35 -9.50
C ALA A 412 -0.28 9.92 -10.31
N ARG A 413 0.87 9.79 -9.63
CA ARG A 413 2.15 9.40 -10.25
C ARG A 413 2.11 8.00 -10.88
N ILE A 414 1.33 7.08 -10.31
CA ILE A 414 1.13 5.72 -10.86
C ILE A 414 0.08 5.71 -11.97
N LEU A 415 -1.01 6.47 -11.83
CA LEU A 415 -2.02 6.59 -12.89
C LEU A 415 -1.44 7.14 -14.20
N ARG A 416 -0.49 8.08 -14.11
CA ARG A 416 0.23 8.65 -15.26
C ARG A 416 1.03 7.62 -16.07
N LEU A 417 1.36 6.47 -15.47
CA LEU A 417 2.07 5.38 -16.16
C LEU A 417 1.16 4.58 -17.11
N LEU A 418 -0.15 4.83 -17.09
CA LEU A 418 -1.10 4.19 -17.99
C LEU A 418 -1.02 4.84 -19.39
N PRO A 419 -0.97 4.05 -20.48
CA PRO A 419 -0.91 4.58 -21.84
C PRO A 419 -2.06 5.55 -22.16
N GLY A 420 -1.70 6.73 -22.66
CA GLY A 420 -2.65 7.77 -23.06
C GLY A 420 -3.31 8.55 -21.91
N VAL A 421 -2.87 8.34 -20.67
CA VAL A 421 -3.34 9.07 -19.48
C VAL A 421 -2.38 10.21 -19.16
N ASN A 422 -2.83 11.46 -19.40
CA ASN A 422 -2.08 12.69 -19.09
C ASN A 422 -2.54 13.31 -17.76
N ASP A 423 -1.91 14.41 -17.32
CA ASP A 423 -2.23 15.06 -16.05
C ASP A 423 -3.69 15.52 -15.92
N GLU A 424 -4.30 15.98 -17.01
CA GLU A 424 -5.71 16.38 -17.05
C GLU A 424 -6.62 15.18 -16.80
N ILE A 425 -6.36 14.06 -17.47
CA ILE A 425 -7.09 12.80 -17.27
C ILE A 425 -6.86 12.26 -15.86
N VAL A 426 -5.63 12.31 -15.33
CA VAL A 426 -5.33 11.86 -13.95
C VAL A 426 -6.16 12.65 -12.94
N ALA A 427 -6.18 13.99 -13.05
CA ALA A 427 -6.97 14.84 -12.17
C ALA A 427 -8.46 14.52 -12.25
N ALA A 428 -8.99 14.36 -13.47
CA ALA A 428 -10.39 13.97 -13.69
C ALA A 428 -10.69 12.57 -13.12
N MET A 429 -9.80 11.60 -13.28
CA MET A 429 -9.94 10.25 -12.72
C MET A 429 -9.99 10.28 -11.18
N ILE A 430 -9.12 11.05 -10.53
CA ILE A 430 -9.10 11.16 -9.07
C ILE A 430 -10.36 11.86 -8.55
N ALA A 431 -10.79 12.95 -9.19
CA ALA A 431 -12.02 13.64 -8.83
C ALA A 431 -13.26 12.72 -8.99
N THR A 432 -13.40 12.08 -10.16
CA THR A 432 -14.54 11.20 -10.44
C THR A 432 -14.55 9.95 -9.55
N ARG A 433 -13.41 9.31 -9.27
CA ARG A 433 -13.41 8.13 -8.40
C ARG A 433 -13.76 8.46 -6.95
N ASN A 434 -13.42 9.67 -6.48
CA ASN A 434 -13.80 10.12 -5.13
C ASN A 434 -15.31 10.36 -5.05
N ASP A 435 -15.90 11.03 -6.04
CA ASP A 435 -17.35 11.20 -6.18
C ASP A 435 -18.10 9.85 -6.25
N LEU A 436 -17.65 8.94 -7.13
CA LEU A 436 -18.24 7.61 -7.26
C LEU A 436 -18.11 6.80 -5.97
N ARG A 437 -17.02 6.95 -5.20
CA ARG A 437 -16.85 6.22 -3.92
C ARG A 437 -17.92 6.60 -2.90
N GLU A 438 -18.42 7.82 -2.94
CA GLU A 438 -19.49 8.30 -2.06
C GLU A 438 -20.88 8.03 -2.64
N ASN A 439 -21.06 8.30 -3.94
CA ASN A 439 -22.39 8.38 -4.56
C ASN A 439 -22.80 7.13 -5.36
N ASP A 440 -21.86 6.40 -5.96
CA ASP A 440 -22.11 5.14 -6.68
C ASP A 440 -20.93 4.15 -6.60
N PRO A 441 -20.71 3.48 -5.45
CA PRO A 441 -19.59 2.56 -5.28
C PRO A 441 -19.64 1.34 -6.22
N GLN A 442 -20.80 1.05 -6.82
CA GLN A 442 -20.96 -0.09 -7.73
C GLN A 442 -20.24 0.15 -9.06
N ALA A 443 -20.18 1.40 -9.53
CA ALA A 443 -19.45 1.76 -10.75
C ALA A 443 -17.95 1.40 -10.65
N LEU A 444 -17.36 1.61 -9.47
CA LEU A 444 -15.94 1.34 -9.21
C LEU A 444 -15.57 -0.16 -9.19
N ARG A 445 -16.53 -1.08 -9.29
CA ARG A 445 -16.24 -2.53 -9.30
C ARG A 445 -15.51 -2.97 -10.55
N THR A 446 -15.65 -2.24 -11.65
CA THR A 446 -15.09 -2.63 -12.95
C THR A 446 -14.17 -1.54 -13.48
N VAL A 447 -13.16 -1.94 -14.24
CA VAL A 447 -12.23 -1.01 -14.89
C VAL A 447 -12.90 -0.11 -15.93
N ALA A 448 -14.17 -0.36 -16.27
CA ALA A 448 -14.92 0.41 -17.26
C ALA A 448 -15.35 1.80 -16.76
N TRP A 449 -15.32 2.07 -15.45
CA TRP A 449 -15.84 3.32 -14.89
C TRP A 449 -15.25 4.60 -15.53
N PRO A 450 -13.96 4.69 -15.91
CA PRO A 450 -13.42 5.92 -16.49
C PRO A 450 -14.07 6.25 -17.85
N VAL A 451 -14.38 5.23 -18.66
CA VAL A 451 -15.01 5.45 -19.97
C VAL A 451 -16.52 5.64 -19.83
N THR A 452 -17.18 4.92 -18.92
CA THR A 452 -18.62 5.10 -18.68
C THR A 452 -18.94 6.46 -18.05
N ALA A 453 -18.03 7.00 -17.23
CA ALA A 453 -18.14 8.34 -16.65
C ALA A 453 -17.67 9.46 -17.61
N GLY A 454 -17.20 9.11 -18.82
CA GLY A 454 -16.73 10.09 -19.81
C GLY A 454 -15.40 10.77 -19.46
N VAL A 455 -14.63 10.19 -18.53
CA VAL A 455 -13.30 10.70 -18.12
C VAL A 455 -12.24 10.42 -19.18
N VAL A 456 -12.35 9.27 -19.87
CA VAL A 456 -11.39 8.86 -20.90
C VAL A 456 -12.08 8.54 -22.22
N SER A 457 -11.35 8.77 -23.32
CA SER A 457 -11.78 8.34 -24.64
C SER A 457 -11.75 6.82 -24.79
N VAL A 458 -12.55 6.26 -25.69
CA VAL A 458 -12.54 4.81 -25.99
C VAL A 458 -11.16 4.32 -26.43
N PRO A 459 -10.44 4.98 -27.36
CA PRO A 459 -9.10 4.55 -27.73
C PRO A 459 -8.11 4.55 -26.56
N THR A 460 -8.17 5.57 -25.70
CA THR A 460 -7.32 5.64 -24.49
C THR A 460 -7.64 4.48 -23.55
N PHE A 461 -8.92 4.25 -23.25
CA PHE A 461 -9.36 3.14 -22.41
C PHE A 461 -8.88 1.78 -22.93
N GLN A 462 -9.03 1.52 -24.23
CA GLN A 462 -8.58 0.27 -24.85
C GLN A 462 -7.07 0.03 -24.74
N GLN A 463 -6.26 1.10 -24.73
CA GLN A 463 -4.81 0.99 -24.57
C GLN A 463 -4.41 0.60 -23.15
N PHE A 464 -5.00 1.21 -22.12
CA PHE A 464 -4.60 0.94 -20.74
C PHE A 464 -5.40 -0.18 -20.05
N ALA A 465 -6.56 -0.56 -20.56
CA ALA A 465 -7.41 -1.61 -19.97
C ALA A 465 -6.69 -2.93 -19.65
N PRO A 466 -5.75 -3.45 -20.47
CA PRO A 466 -4.98 -4.66 -20.13
C PRO A 466 -4.12 -4.52 -18.86
N LEU A 467 -3.68 -3.29 -18.57
CA LEU A 467 -2.78 -2.93 -17.47
C LEU A 467 -3.53 -2.46 -16.21
N ALA A 468 -4.85 -2.33 -16.27
CA ALA A 468 -5.67 -1.82 -15.17
C ALA A 468 -6.44 -2.95 -14.47
N THR A 469 -6.70 -2.75 -13.17
CA THR A 469 -7.63 -3.55 -12.37
C THR A 469 -8.39 -2.61 -11.43
N THR A 470 -9.45 -3.12 -10.81
CA THR A 470 -10.15 -2.51 -9.67
C THR A 470 -9.99 -3.36 -8.40
N LYS A 471 -9.33 -4.52 -8.53
CA LYS A 471 -9.21 -5.55 -7.50
C LYS A 471 -7.90 -5.42 -6.74
N ALA A 472 -7.92 -5.92 -5.51
CA ALA A 472 -6.76 -5.91 -4.61
C ALA A 472 -6.68 -7.26 -3.92
N TYR A 473 -5.50 -7.88 -3.91
CA TYR A 473 -5.27 -9.18 -3.28
C TYR A 473 -4.10 -9.15 -2.30
N GLN A 474 -3.08 -8.34 -2.58
CA GLN A 474 -1.99 -8.05 -1.66
C GLN A 474 -2.22 -6.67 -1.04
N PHE A 475 -2.08 -6.59 0.28
CA PHE A 475 -2.31 -5.38 1.06
C PHE A 475 -1.10 -5.07 1.93
N HIS A 476 -0.53 -3.88 1.73
CA HIS A 476 0.36 -3.22 2.66
C HIS A 476 -0.43 -2.74 3.88
N VAL A 477 0.04 -3.08 5.07
CA VAL A 477 -0.61 -2.68 6.32
C VAL A 477 0.45 -2.17 7.25
N GLU A 478 0.33 -0.91 7.61
CA GLU A 478 1.07 -0.36 8.71
C GLU A 478 0.15 -0.21 9.92
N CYS A 479 0.56 -0.77 11.06
CA CYS A 479 -0.23 -0.70 12.28
C CYS A 479 0.61 -0.26 13.45
N VAL A 480 0.06 0.68 14.21
CA VAL A 480 0.60 1.14 15.48
C VAL A 480 -0.25 0.57 16.60
N GLY A 481 0.35 -0.18 17.52
CA GLY A 481 -0.29 -0.59 18.77
C GLY A 481 0.31 0.17 19.94
N TYR A 482 -0.52 0.67 20.84
CA TYR A 482 -0.08 1.57 21.91
C TYR A 482 -1.04 1.56 23.11
N ALA A 483 -0.59 2.16 24.20
CA ALA A 483 -1.37 2.29 25.44
C ALA A 483 -1.83 3.73 25.68
N ASP A 484 -2.95 3.89 26.39
CA ASP A 484 -3.42 5.21 26.86
C ASP A 484 -2.70 5.66 28.14
N HIS A 485 -2.37 4.70 28.99
CA HIS A 485 -1.81 4.88 30.33
C HIS A 485 -0.28 4.91 30.37
N THR A 486 0.38 4.55 29.27
CA THR A 486 1.83 4.63 29.09
C THR A 486 2.13 5.26 27.74
N LYS A 487 3.36 5.74 27.54
CA LYS A 487 3.81 6.26 26.24
C LYS A 487 4.41 5.18 25.34
N ILE A 488 4.14 3.90 25.64
CA ILE A 488 4.71 2.78 24.90
C ILE A 488 3.87 2.55 23.65
N SER A 489 4.54 2.53 22.51
CA SER A 489 3.98 2.16 21.22
C SER A 489 4.87 1.15 20.52
N ARG A 490 4.27 0.40 19.61
CA ARG A 490 4.93 -0.49 18.67
C ARG A 490 4.34 -0.25 17.29
N ARG A 491 5.20 -0.28 16.27
CA ARG A 491 4.83 0.04 14.88
C ARG A 491 5.32 -1.10 14.03
N PHE A 492 4.44 -1.61 13.17
CA PHE A 492 4.72 -2.77 12.34
C PHE A 492 4.20 -2.54 10.95
N GLU A 493 4.90 -3.16 10.01
CA GLU A 493 4.58 -3.20 8.61
C GLU A 493 4.37 -4.66 8.20
N TRP A 494 3.31 -4.93 7.46
CA TRP A 494 2.98 -6.24 6.93
C TRP A 494 2.52 -6.15 5.48
N ILE A 495 2.76 -7.24 4.76
CA ILE A 495 2.13 -7.47 3.46
C ILE A 495 1.35 -8.76 3.54
N PHE A 496 0.03 -8.64 3.46
CA PHE A 496 -0.88 -9.78 3.47
C PHE A 496 -1.35 -10.10 2.07
N GLU A 497 -1.32 -11.38 1.71
CA GLU A 497 -1.96 -11.90 0.52
C GLU A 497 -3.29 -12.59 0.88
N MET A 498 -4.37 -12.13 0.28
CA MET A 498 -5.75 -12.57 0.49
C MET A 498 -6.22 -13.50 -0.63
N ILE A 499 -5.33 -14.37 -1.12
CA ILE A 499 -5.62 -15.36 -2.16
C ILE A 499 -5.83 -16.73 -1.50
N GLY A 500 -6.97 -17.36 -1.82
CA GLY A 500 -7.33 -18.67 -1.28
C GLY A 500 -8.06 -18.59 0.07
N PRO A 501 -8.18 -19.73 0.78
CA PRO A 501 -9.04 -19.83 1.97
C PRO A 501 -8.43 -19.21 3.23
N LEU A 502 -7.11 -18.98 3.25
CA LEU A 502 -6.39 -18.42 4.38
C LEU A 502 -5.50 -17.26 3.92
N PRO A 503 -5.44 -16.16 4.69
CA PRO A 503 -4.50 -15.08 4.45
C PRO A 503 -3.07 -15.57 4.64
N GLN A 504 -2.14 -15.04 3.85
CA GLN A 504 -0.71 -15.34 3.97
C GLN A 504 0.06 -14.06 4.29
N ILE A 505 0.98 -14.12 5.24
CA ILE A 505 1.93 -13.03 5.49
C ILE A 505 3.10 -13.23 4.53
N ARG A 506 3.24 -12.35 3.54
CA ARG A 506 4.35 -12.37 2.57
C ARG A 506 5.61 -11.72 3.13
N TYR A 507 5.42 -10.65 3.88
CA TYR A 507 6.49 -9.84 4.45
C TYR A 507 6.03 -9.23 5.77
N HIS A 508 6.96 -9.07 6.71
CA HIS A 508 6.71 -8.30 7.92
C HIS A 508 7.98 -7.64 8.44
N ARG A 509 7.84 -6.45 9.03
CA ARG A 509 8.94 -5.70 9.65
C ARG A 509 8.44 -4.93 10.86
N GLU A 510 9.30 -4.82 11.86
CA GLU A 510 9.08 -3.93 12.98
C GLU A 510 9.71 -2.56 12.68
N LEU A 511 8.89 -1.51 12.72
CA LEU A 511 9.29 -0.12 12.43
C LEU A 511 9.44 0.72 13.70
N THR A 512 9.33 0.15 14.89
CA THR A 512 9.39 0.89 16.17
C THR A 512 10.64 1.75 16.35
N GLN A 513 11.75 1.40 15.68
CA GLN A 513 12.98 2.20 15.71
C GLN A 513 12.84 3.55 14.99
N LEU A 514 11.87 3.69 14.08
CA LEU A 514 11.50 4.96 13.44
C LEU A 514 10.59 5.83 14.34
N GLY A 515 10.36 5.41 15.59
CA GLY A 515 9.47 6.09 16.52
C GLY A 515 7.98 5.82 16.26
N LEU A 516 7.13 6.63 16.90
CA LEU A 516 5.69 6.59 16.65
C LEU A 516 5.37 7.08 15.22
N ALA A 517 6.10 8.10 14.76
CA ALA A 517 6.00 8.81 13.47
C ALA A 517 4.63 9.44 13.15
N TRP A 518 3.54 8.74 13.43
CA TRP A 518 2.18 9.20 13.17
C TRP A 518 1.66 10.07 14.33
N PRO A 519 1.21 11.30 14.07
CA PRO A 519 0.67 12.20 15.08
C PRO A 519 -0.78 11.84 15.48
N LEU A 520 -1.02 10.59 15.90
CA LEU A 520 -2.36 10.02 16.09
C LEU A 520 -3.34 10.82 16.97
N ASP A 521 -2.84 11.70 17.85
CA ASP A 521 -3.60 12.49 18.83
C ASP A 521 -3.59 14.00 18.52
N ASP A 522 -3.07 14.41 17.36
CA ASP A 522 -2.97 15.83 16.97
C ASP A 522 -4.33 16.37 16.51
N ASP A 523 -4.80 17.43 17.18
CA ASP A 523 -6.10 18.08 16.97
C ASP A 523 -6.18 18.84 15.64
N THR A 524 -5.04 19.04 15.00
CA THR A 524 -4.93 19.68 13.68
C THR A 524 -4.89 18.67 12.52
N LEU A 525 -4.96 17.36 12.83
CA LEU A 525 -5.12 16.34 11.81
C LEU A 525 -6.42 16.50 11.04
N GLN A 526 -6.32 16.41 9.72
CA GLN A 526 -7.48 16.34 8.85
C GLN A 526 -7.90 14.88 8.74
N LEU A 527 -9.08 14.55 9.28
CA LEU A 527 -9.67 13.20 9.20
C LEU A 527 -10.61 13.05 8.00
N GLU A 528 -11.08 14.15 7.41
CA GLU A 528 -11.88 14.12 6.19
C GLU A 528 -10.95 14.25 4.98
N MET A 529 -11.24 13.47 3.94
CA MET A 529 -10.52 13.60 2.68
C MET A 529 -10.73 15.01 2.11
N PRO A 530 -9.66 15.72 1.71
CA PRO A 530 -9.78 16.97 0.97
C PRO A 530 -10.65 16.77 -0.28
N GLN A 531 -11.57 17.72 -0.52
CA GLN A 531 -12.48 17.70 -1.66
C GLN A 531 -11.82 18.06 -2.98
#